data_AF-Q3SLU0-F1
#
_entry.id   AF-Q3SLU0-F1
#
_cell.length_a   1.000
_cell.length_b   1.000
_cell.length_c   1.000
_cell.angle_alpha   90.00
_cell.angle_beta   90.00
_cell.angle_gamma   90.00
#
_symmetry.space_group_name_H-M   'P 1'
#
loop_
_entity.id
_entity.type
_entity.pdbx_description
1 polymer ?
#
loop_
_entity_poly.entity_id
_entity_poly.type
_entity_poly.pdbx_seq_one_letter_code
_entity_poly.pdbx_strand_id
1 'polypeptide(L)'
;MKRVAWMVLATAIASASASAYAGNDSREKQMLRRMQQQVQQLDQARAQAEQDRAAALADNEALTREIAGEIVTARRERAARGRLERELEAARKELDALRARLGDTEKQLADSQARQQVDAQALRQLHTVKERTARELSGVSRDLTVCRAHNGQLYGLGREMMQRYREKTCADAVAQIEPFTGLKRVEVENLLETWRDRLDGEKIGVPVSAEPNGASLPSSGR
;
A
#
# COMPACT_ATOMS: atom_id res chain seq x y z
N MET A 1 -155.71 -36.98 16.86
CA MET A 1 -154.36 -36.91 17.48
C MET A 1 -153.39 -37.77 16.68
N LYS A 2 -152.15 -37.30 16.47
CA LYS A 2 -151.00 -38.06 15.90
C LYS A 2 -150.77 -38.07 14.37
N ARG A 3 -150.95 -36.97 13.61
CA ARG A 3 -150.23 -36.78 12.31
C ARG A 3 -149.82 -35.32 11.99
N VAL A 4 -150.19 -34.36 12.84
CA VAL A 4 -149.80 -32.94 12.74
C VAL A 4 -148.39 -32.68 13.34
N ALA A 5 -147.75 -33.70 13.91
CA ALA A 5 -146.47 -33.60 14.62
C ALA A 5 -145.21 -33.89 13.76
N TRP A 6 -145.35 -34.12 12.45
CA TRP A 6 -144.22 -34.48 11.56
C TRP A 6 -143.90 -33.42 10.48
N MET A 7 -144.53 -32.25 10.52
CA MET A 7 -144.24 -31.14 9.59
C MET A 7 -143.52 -29.93 10.24
N VAL A 8 -143.14 -30.01 11.51
CA VAL A 8 -142.40 -28.94 12.22
C VAL A 8 -140.93 -29.32 12.49
N LEU A 9 -140.52 -30.55 12.18
CA LEU A 9 -139.15 -31.04 12.41
C LEU A 9 -138.28 -31.14 11.12
N ALA A 10 -138.76 -30.63 9.99
CA ALA A 10 -138.03 -30.64 8.70
C ALA A 10 -137.56 -29.25 8.23
N THR A 11 -137.93 -28.18 8.94
CA THR A 11 -137.62 -26.77 8.59
C THR A 11 -136.66 -26.09 9.57
N ALA A 12 -135.98 -26.85 10.44
CA ALA A 12 -135.01 -26.34 11.41
C ALA A 12 -133.56 -26.82 11.19
N ILE A 13 -133.26 -27.52 10.08
CA ILE A 13 -131.90 -28.02 9.76
C ILE A 13 -131.28 -27.31 8.53
N ALA A 14 -131.99 -26.38 7.89
CA ALA A 14 -131.51 -25.66 6.70
C ALA A 14 -130.79 -24.32 6.98
N SER A 15 -130.64 -23.90 8.25
CA SER A 15 -130.13 -22.56 8.60
C SER A 15 -128.83 -22.55 9.42
N ALA A 16 -128.13 -23.69 9.54
CA ALA A 16 -126.94 -23.81 10.39
C ALA A 16 -125.64 -24.22 9.65
N SER A 17 -125.62 -24.23 8.31
CA SER A 17 -124.44 -24.57 7.50
C SER A 17 -123.76 -23.38 6.82
N ALA A 18 -124.15 -22.14 7.14
CA ALA A 18 -123.56 -20.92 6.57
C ALA A 18 -122.44 -20.28 7.42
N SER A 19 -122.06 -20.84 8.57
CA SER A 19 -121.01 -20.27 9.45
C SER A 19 -119.67 -21.02 9.43
N ALA A 20 -119.54 -22.11 8.67
CA ALA A 20 -118.28 -22.85 8.53
C ALA A 20 -117.41 -22.39 7.34
N TYR A 21 -117.99 -21.71 6.34
CA TYR A 21 -117.27 -21.26 5.13
C TYR A 21 -116.63 -19.86 5.26
N ALA A 22 -117.04 -19.04 6.25
CA ALA A 22 -116.48 -17.71 6.47
C ALA A 22 -115.15 -17.71 7.27
N GLY A 23 -114.87 -18.79 8.00
CA GLY A 23 -113.63 -18.93 8.79
C GLY A 23 -112.40 -19.34 7.98
N ASN A 24 -112.56 -20.13 6.91
CA ASN A 24 -111.45 -20.55 6.05
C ASN A 24 -110.90 -19.39 5.18
N ASP A 25 -111.77 -18.57 4.60
CA ASP A 25 -111.36 -17.40 3.79
C ASP A 25 -110.57 -16.35 4.62
N SER A 26 -110.88 -16.22 5.92
CA SER A 26 -110.13 -15.36 6.85
C SER A 26 -108.74 -15.91 7.23
N ARG A 27 -108.61 -17.24 7.36
CA ARG A 27 -107.34 -17.93 7.71
C ARG A 27 -106.37 -17.94 6.53
N GLU A 28 -106.88 -18.19 5.33
CA GLU A 28 -106.10 -18.13 4.09
C GLU A 28 -105.57 -16.71 3.83
N LYS A 29 -106.40 -15.66 4.02
CA LYS A 29 -105.95 -14.26 3.92
C LYS A 29 -104.89 -13.90 4.97
N GLN A 30 -105.00 -14.41 6.20
CA GLN A 30 -103.98 -14.21 7.23
C GLN A 30 -102.67 -14.97 6.92
N MET A 31 -102.76 -16.18 6.37
CA MET A 31 -101.61 -16.97 5.94
C MET A 31 -100.90 -16.30 4.75
N LEU A 32 -101.65 -15.78 3.78
CA LEU A 32 -101.12 -15.02 2.65
C LEU A 32 -100.41 -13.73 3.08
N ARG A 33 -100.95 -12.98 4.06
CA ARG A 33 -100.27 -11.80 4.61
C ARG A 33 -98.96 -12.14 5.32
N ARG A 34 -98.93 -13.23 6.10
CA ARG A 34 -97.69 -13.71 6.75
C ARG A 34 -96.65 -14.17 5.72
N MET A 35 -97.10 -14.87 4.67
CA MET A 35 -96.24 -15.29 3.57
C MET A 35 -95.70 -14.09 2.80
N GLN A 36 -96.52 -13.07 2.55
CA GLN A 36 -96.09 -11.82 1.91
C GLN A 36 -95.08 -11.05 2.78
N GLN A 37 -95.28 -11.00 4.09
CA GLN A 37 -94.32 -10.43 5.04
C GLN A 37 -93.00 -11.21 5.08
N GLN A 38 -93.05 -12.54 5.03
CA GLN A 38 -91.84 -13.38 4.92
C GLN A 38 -91.10 -13.14 3.59
N VAL A 39 -91.82 -13.04 2.47
CA VAL A 39 -91.21 -12.72 1.17
C VAL A 39 -90.53 -11.35 1.23
N GLN A 40 -91.18 -10.33 1.80
CA GLN A 40 -90.56 -9.00 1.97
C GLN A 40 -89.31 -9.04 2.87
N GLN A 41 -89.33 -9.81 3.96
CA GLN A 41 -88.16 -9.98 4.84
C GLN A 41 -87.01 -10.70 4.12
N LEU A 42 -87.34 -11.73 3.31
CA LEU A 42 -86.35 -12.44 2.50
C LEU A 42 -85.78 -11.56 1.39
N ASP A 43 -86.60 -10.73 0.74
CA ASP A 43 -86.15 -9.77 -0.28
C ASP A 43 -85.23 -8.70 0.34
N GLN A 44 -85.55 -8.19 1.53
CA GLN A 44 -84.69 -7.27 2.28
C GLN A 44 -83.38 -7.94 2.70
N ALA A 45 -83.42 -9.16 3.24
CA ALA A 45 -82.23 -9.91 3.61
C ALA A 45 -81.36 -10.25 2.38
N ARG A 46 -81.99 -10.55 1.24
CA ARG A 46 -81.29 -10.78 -0.02
C ARG A 46 -80.62 -9.50 -0.54
N ALA A 47 -81.32 -8.37 -0.52
CA ALA A 47 -80.76 -7.08 -0.92
C ALA A 47 -79.56 -6.69 -0.02
N GLN A 48 -79.68 -6.90 1.29
CA GLN A 48 -78.57 -6.69 2.23
C GLN A 48 -77.39 -7.62 1.94
N ALA A 49 -77.64 -8.91 1.73
CA ALA A 49 -76.59 -9.88 1.42
C ALA A 49 -75.91 -9.59 0.07
N GLU A 50 -76.66 -9.12 -0.93
CA GLU A 50 -76.09 -8.70 -2.23
C GLU A 50 -75.23 -7.43 -2.07
N GLN A 51 -75.64 -6.48 -1.22
CA GLN A 51 -74.86 -5.29 -0.89
C GLN A 51 -73.58 -5.63 -0.12
N ASP A 52 -73.67 -6.47 0.92
CA ASP A 52 -72.52 -6.90 1.72
C ASP A 52 -71.52 -7.69 0.87
N ARG A 53 -72.03 -8.54 -0.04
CA ARG A 53 -71.19 -9.26 -1.01
C ARG A 53 -70.49 -8.30 -1.97
N ALA A 54 -71.18 -7.28 -2.48
CA ALA A 54 -70.58 -6.28 -3.35
C ALA A 54 -69.49 -5.47 -2.61
N ALA A 55 -69.74 -5.09 -1.36
CA ALA A 55 -68.76 -4.41 -0.51
C ALA A 55 -67.54 -5.30 -0.24
N ALA A 56 -67.74 -6.56 0.16
CA ALA A 56 -66.66 -7.49 0.41
C ALA A 56 -65.82 -7.77 -0.84
N LEU A 57 -66.43 -7.84 -2.03
CA LEU A 57 -65.69 -7.98 -3.29
C LEU A 57 -64.87 -6.73 -3.60
N ALA A 58 -65.42 -5.53 -3.40
CA ALA A 58 -64.70 -4.28 -3.59
C ALA A 58 -63.50 -4.15 -2.63
N ASP A 59 -63.67 -4.52 -1.37
CA ASP A 59 -62.61 -4.55 -0.38
C ASP A 59 -61.53 -5.59 -0.73
N ASN A 60 -61.94 -6.78 -1.20
CA ASN A 60 -60.99 -7.81 -1.61
C ASN A 60 -60.16 -7.37 -2.82
N GLU A 61 -60.79 -6.70 -3.79
CA GLU A 61 -60.08 -6.10 -4.92
C GLU A 61 -59.12 -4.98 -4.49
N ALA A 62 -59.54 -4.11 -3.56
CA ALA A 62 -58.69 -3.05 -3.02
C ALA A 62 -57.45 -3.62 -2.29
N LEU A 63 -57.66 -4.59 -1.39
CA LEU A 63 -56.58 -5.29 -0.69
C LEU A 63 -55.65 -6.03 -1.66
N THR A 64 -56.20 -6.67 -2.69
CA THR A 64 -55.39 -7.37 -3.71
C THR A 64 -54.50 -6.38 -4.47
N ARG A 65 -55.01 -5.19 -4.81
CA ARG A 65 -54.21 -4.14 -5.47
C ARG A 65 -53.13 -3.59 -4.53
N GLU A 66 -53.45 -3.39 -3.25
CA GLU A 66 -52.49 -2.93 -2.24
C GLU A 66 -51.36 -3.94 -2.05
N ILE A 67 -51.69 -5.22 -1.81
CA ILE A 67 -50.72 -6.31 -1.69
C ILE A 67 -49.86 -6.43 -2.96
N ALA A 68 -50.46 -6.31 -4.15
CA ALA A 68 -49.69 -6.33 -5.39
C ALA A 68 -48.70 -5.15 -5.48
N GLY A 69 -49.12 -3.96 -5.03
CA GLY A 69 -48.26 -2.78 -4.90
C GLY A 69 -47.09 -3.02 -3.94
N GLU A 70 -47.36 -3.52 -2.74
CA GLU A 70 -46.34 -3.84 -1.74
C GLU A 70 -45.37 -4.93 -2.19
N ILE A 71 -45.83 -5.95 -2.93
CA ILE A 71 -44.95 -6.97 -3.51
C ILE A 71 -43.98 -6.34 -4.50
N VAL A 72 -44.45 -5.39 -5.32
CA VAL A 72 -43.60 -4.68 -6.28
C VAL A 72 -42.57 -3.80 -5.56
N THR A 73 -42.96 -3.06 -4.53
CA THR A 73 -42.03 -2.23 -3.74
C THR A 73 -41.00 -3.09 -3.01
N ALA A 74 -41.42 -4.16 -2.33
CA ALA A 74 -40.54 -5.09 -1.64
C ALA A 74 -39.55 -5.77 -2.61
N ARG A 75 -39.97 -6.11 -3.83
CA ARG A 75 -39.07 -6.63 -4.88
C ARG A 75 -38.03 -5.60 -5.29
N ARG A 76 -38.41 -4.33 -5.47
CA ARG A 76 -37.48 -3.25 -5.82
C ARG A 76 -36.46 -3.01 -4.69
N GLU A 77 -36.91 -2.99 -3.45
CA GLU A 77 -36.03 -2.83 -2.29
C GLU A 77 -35.04 -3.98 -2.15
N ARG A 78 -35.49 -5.23 -2.32
CA ARG A 78 -34.58 -6.40 -2.31
C ARG A 78 -33.54 -6.31 -3.43
N ALA A 79 -33.96 -5.89 -4.63
CA ALA A 79 -33.02 -5.68 -5.73
C ALA A 79 -32.01 -4.56 -5.45
N ALA A 80 -32.44 -3.47 -4.82
CA ALA A 80 -31.57 -2.36 -4.41
C ALA A 80 -30.58 -2.79 -3.32
N ARG A 81 -31.05 -3.50 -2.28
CA ARG A 81 -30.19 -4.05 -1.22
C ARG A 81 -29.14 -4.99 -1.80
N GLY A 82 -29.54 -5.91 -2.68
CA GLY A 82 -28.59 -6.82 -3.34
C GLY A 82 -27.59 -6.11 -4.26
N ARG A 83 -27.88 -4.89 -4.74
CA ARG A 83 -26.88 -4.05 -5.45
C ARG A 83 -25.91 -3.42 -4.47
N LEU A 84 -26.42 -2.79 -3.41
CA LEU A 84 -25.60 -2.16 -2.36
C LEU A 84 -24.67 -3.17 -1.67
N GLU A 85 -25.14 -4.38 -1.41
CA GLU A 85 -24.29 -5.46 -0.85
C GLU A 85 -23.13 -5.82 -1.78
N ARG A 86 -23.39 -5.88 -3.10
CA ARG A 86 -22.33 -6.14 -4.09
C ARG A 86 -21.34 -4.99 -4.20
N GLU A 87 -21.82 -3.74 -4.17
CA GLU A 87 -20.97 -2.55 -4.17
C GLU A 87 -20.12 -2.47 -2.90
N LEU A 88 -20.68 -2.79 -1.74
CA LEU A 88 -19.98 -2.81 -0.46
C LEU A 88 -18.90 -3.91 -0.44
N GLU A 89 -19.19 -5.08 -0.99
CA GLU A 89 -18.20 -6.15 -1.11
C GLU A 89 -17.08 -5.80 -2.11
N ALA A 90 -17.42 -5.13 -3.22
CA ALA A 90 -16.43 -4.63 -4.16
C ALA A 90 -15.52 -3.57 -3.51
N ALA A 91 -16.11 -2.59 -2.81
CA ALA A 91 -15.37 -1.55 -2.10
C ALA A 91 -14.45 -2.12 -1.02
N ARG A 92 -14.89 -3.16 -0.29
CA ARG A 92 -14.04 -3.87 0.69
C ARG A 92 -12.82 -4.50 0.02
N LYS A 93 -13.01 -5.20 -1.09
CA LYS A 93 -11.92 -5.82 -1.86
C LYS A 93 -10.94 -4.78 -2.40
N GLU A 94 -11.44 -3.66 -2.90
CA GLU A 94 -10.60 -2.55 -3.34
C GLU A 94 -9.79 -1.96 -2.18
N LEU A 95 -10.41 -1.77 -1.02
CA LEU A 95 -9.76 -1.25 0.17
C LEU A 95 -8.64 -2.20 0.63
N ASP A 96 -8.89 -3.51 0.69
CA ASP A 96 -7.88 -4.50 1.06
C ASP A 96 -6.73 -4.56 0.03
N ALA A 97 -7.04 -4.47 -1.26
CA ALA A 97 -6.02 -4.37 -2.31
C ALA A 97 -5.18 -3.09 -2.19
N LEU A 98 -5.79 -1.95 -1.86
CA LEU A 98 -5.09 -0.69 -1.62
C LEU A 98 -4.20 -0.76 -0.38
N ARG A 99 -4.67 -1.38 0.70
CA ARG A 99 -3.86 -1.62 1.92
C ARG A 99 -2.65 -2.50 1.63
N ALA A 100 -2.82 -3.57 0.85
CA ALA A 100 -1.72 -4.42 0.45
C ALA A 100 -0.69 -3.64 -0.39
N ARG A 101 -1.15 -2.88 -1.40
CA ARG A 101 -0.28 -2.02 -2.21
C ARG A 101 0.45 -0.98 -1.37
N LEU A 102 -0.23 -0.34 -0.42
CA LEU A 102 0.38 0.64 0.48
C LEU A 102 1.52 -0.01 1.27
N GLY A 103 1.26 -1.17 1.90
CA GLY A 103 2.29 -1.91 2.64
C GLY A 103 3.47 -2.33 1.78
N ASP A 104 3.24 -2.74 0.54
CA ASP A 104 4.33 -3.06 -0.40
C ASP A 104 5.14 -1.83 -0.80
N THR A 105 4.47 -0.70 -1.06
CA THR A 105 5.16 0.57 -1.39
C THR A 105 5.97 1.11 -0.21
N GLU A 106 5.47 0.97 1.03
CA GLU A 106 6.19 1.36 2.24
C GLU A 106 7.46 0.51 2.44
N LYS A 107 7.38 -0.81 2.20
CA LYS A 107 8.55 -1.69 2.21
C LYS A 107 9.58 -1.31 1.15
N GLN A 108 9.13 -1.08 -0.09
CA GLN A 108 10.02 -0.66 -1.18
C GLN A 108 10.71 0.67 -0.86
N LEU A 109 9.98 1.61 -0.26
CA LEU A 109 10.54 2.88 0.17
C LEU A 109 11.60 2.69 1.25
N ALA A 110 11.30 1.90 2.28
CA ALA A 110 12.25 1.59 3.35
C ALA A 110 13.52 0.91 2.81
N ASP A 111 13.39 -0.08 1.91
CA ASP A 111 14.51 -0.75 1.27
C ASP A 111 15.35 0.21 0.43
N SER A 112 14.70 1.11 -0.32
CA SER A 112 15.40 2.12 -1.14
C SER A 112 16.18 3.11 -0.28
N GLN A 113 15.62 3.53 0.85
CA GLN A 113 16.28 4.43 1.80
C GLN A 113 17.47 3.75 2.47
N ALA A 114 17.33 2.48 2.87
CA ALA A 114 18.42 1.70 3.43
C ALA A 114 19.58 1.56 2.42
N ARG A 115 19.29 1.26 1.15
CA ARG A 115 20.30 1.20 0.08
C ARG A 115 20.98 2.55 -0.12
N GLN A 116 20.22 3.65 -0.18
CA GLN A 116 20.78 4.99 -0.31
C GLN A 116 21.73 5.35 0.85
N GLN A 117 21.43 4.95 2.08
CA GLN A 117 22.31 5.17 3.22
C GLN A 117 23.62 4.39 3.10
N VAL A 118 23.55 3.11 2.69
CA VAL A 118 24.73 2.28 2.44
C VAL A 118 25.58 2.87 1.31
N ASP A 119 24.97 3.25 0.20
CA ASP A 119 25.65 3.85 -0.94
C ASP A 119 26.31 5.18 -0.58
N ALA A 120 25.62 6.03 0.20
CA ALA A 120 26.18 7.28 0.68
C ALA A 120 27.41 7.07 1.60
N GLN A 121 27.38 6.04 2.45
CA GLN A 121 28.54 5.68 3.27
C GLN A 121 29.70 5.15 2.42
N ALA A 122 29.41 4.27 1.45
CA ALA A 122 30.42 3.75 0.52
C ALA A 122 31.07 4.86 -0.31
N LEU A 123 30.29 5.83 -0.80
CA LEU A 123 30.79 7.01 -1.51
C LEU A 123 31.73 7.87 -0.64
N ARG A 124 31.39 8.08 0.63
CA ARG A 124 32.27 8.83 1.57
C ARG A 124 33.58 8.10 1.82
N GLN A 125 33.53 6.78 2.01
CA GLN A 125 34.73 5.96 2.17
C GLN A 125 35.60 6.00 0.92
N LEU A 126 34.99 5.84 -0.26
CA LEU A 126 35.70 5.89 -1.54
C LEU A 126 36.34 7.25 -1.78
N HIS A 127 35.66 8.35 -1.43
CA HIS A 127 36.24 9.69 -1.49
C HIS A 127 37.47 9.82 -0.59
N THR A 128 37.37 9.35 0.65
CA THR A 128 38.47 9.40 1.63
C THR A 128 39.68 8.58 1.15
N VAL A 129 39.44 7.38 0.63
CA VAL A 129 40.50 6.53 0.06
C VAL A 129 41.13 7.20 -1.16
N LYS A 130 40.31 7.74 -2.08
CA LYS A 130 40.80 8.46 -3.26
C LYS A 130 41.68 9.65 -2.89
N GLU A 131 41.26 10.48 -1.92
CA GLU A 131 42.04 11.63 -1.46
C GLU A 131 43.36 11.20 -0.83
N ARG A 132 43.35 10.14 -0.01
CA ARG A 132 44.56 9.56 0.58
C ARG A 132 45.53 9.08 -0.49
N THR A 133 45.05 8.25 -1.42
CA THR A 133 45.88 7.72 -2.52
C THR A 133 46.41 8.84 -3.41
N ALA A 134 45.61 9.89 -3.68
CA ALA A 134 46.06 11.05 -4.44
C ALA A 134 47.19 11.81 -3.72
N ARG A 135 47.10 11.97 -2.39
CA ARG A 135 48.16 12.58 -1.57
C ARG A 135 49.43 11.73 -1.55
N GLU A 136 49.30 10.42 -1.35
CA GLU A 136 50.41 9.48 -1.39
C GLU A 136 51.12 9.51 -2.74
N LEU A 137 50.36 9.47 -3.84
CA LEU A 137 50.91 9.55 -5.20
C LEU A 137 51.63 10.88 -5.45
N SER A 138 51.09 12.00 -4.97
CA SER A 138 51.76 13.30 -5.07
C SER A 138 53.05 13.33 -4.26
N GLY A 139 53.09 12.72 -3.07
CA GLY A 139 54.29 12.56 -2.26
C GLY A 139 55.37 11.78 -3.00
N VAL A 140 55.04 10.56 -3.44
CA VAL A 140 55.96 9.69 -4.20
C VAL A 140 56.47 10.36 -5.47
N SER A 141 55.61 11.08 -6.19
CA SER A 141 56.02 11.82 -7.41
C SER A 141 57.03 12.94 -7.09
N ARG A 142 56.85 13.65 -5.98
CA ARG A 142 57.79 14.67 -5.51
C ARG A 142 59.11 14.03 -5.11
N ASP A 143 59.08 12.97 -4.32
CA ASP A 143 60.27 12.25 -3.86
C ASP A 143 61.06 11.69 -5.05
N LEU A 144 60.37 11.13 -6.05
CA LEU A 144 61.01 10.65 -7.27
C LEU A 144 61.68 11.78 -8.07
N THR A 145 61.07 12.96 -8.10
CA THR A 145 61.65 14.14 -8.77
C THR A 145 62.92 14.60 -8.06
N VAL A 146 62.91 14.65 -6.72
CA VAL A 146 64.07 14.97 -5.89
C VAL A 146 65.17 13.92 -6.10
N CYS A 147 64.84 12.63 -6.03
CA CYS A 147 65.79 11.54 -6.29
C CYS A 147 66.43 11.63 -7.67
N ARG A 148 65.66 11.96 -8.72
CA ARG A 148 66.20 12.14 -10.07
C ARG A 148 67.16 13.33 -10.16
N ALA A 149 66.84 14.45 -9.50
CA ALA A 149 67.70 15.63 -9.48
C ALA A 149 69.05 15.32 -8.81
N HIS A 150 69.02 14.79 -7.58
CA HIS A 150 70.24 14.41 -6.85
C HIS A 150 71.05 13.35 -7.61
N ASN A 151 70.40 12.35 -8.21
CA ASN A 151 71.10 11.35 -9.02
C ASN A 151 71.82 12.00 -10.21
N GLY A 152 71.18 12.97 -10.88
CA GLY A 152 71.81 13.76 -11.94
C GLY A 152 73.02 14.56 -11.46
N GLN A 153 72.90 15.21 -10.29
CA GLN A 153 73.99 15.99 -9.68
C GLN A 153 75.17 15.09 -9.28
N LEU A 154 74.91 13.95 -8.65
CA LEU A 154 75.93 12.96 -8.29
C LEU A 154 76.63 12.37 -9.52
N TYR A 155 75.87 12.05 -10.57
CA TYR A 155 76.44 11.57 -11.82
C TYR A 155 77.33 12.63 -12.49
N GLY A 156 76.88 13.90 -12.50
CA GLY A 156 77.65 15.03 -13.00
C GLY A 156 78.96 15.24 -12.24
N LEU A 157 78.90 15.21 -10.90
CA LEU A 157 80.07 15.33 -10.04
C LEU A 157 81.05 14.17 -10.26
N GLY A 158 80.57 12.93 -10.35
CA GLY A 158 81.42 11.78 -10.66
C GLY A 158 82.13 11.91 -12.02
N ARG A 159 81.45 12.44 -13.04
CA ARG A 159 82.05 12.74 -14.35
C ARG A 159 83.13 13.83 -14.24
N GLU A 160 82.88 14.89 -13.49
CA GLU A 160 83.83 15.98 -13.24
C GLU A 160 85.11 15.45 -12.57
N MET A 161 84.96 14.63 -11.52
CA MET A 161 86.10 14.02 -10.80
C MET A 161 86.95 13.15 -11.73
N MET A 162 86.32 12.30 -12.54
CA MET A 162 87.02 11.43 -13.50
C MET A 162 87.72 12.23 -14.61
N GLN A 163 87.12 13.32 -15.07
CA GLN A 163 87.72 14.19 -16.07
C GLN A 163 88.96 14.91 -15.50
N ARG A 164 88.86 15.49 -14.31
CA ARG A 164 89.99 16.14 -13.62
C ARG A 164 91.14 15.19 -13.34
N TYR A 165 90.84 13.94 -12.99
CA TYR A 165 91.87 12.92 -12.84
C TYR A 165 92.56 12.59 -14.18
N ARG A 166 91.79 12.51 -15.27
CA ARG A 166 92.33 12.22 -16.62
C ARG A 166 93.19 13.35 -17.18
N GLU A 167 92.83 14.60 -16.89
CA GLU A 167 93.56 15.80 -17.35
C GLU A 167 94.86 16.05 -16.56
N LYS A 168 95.13 15.30 -15.49
CA LYS A 168 96.34 15.44 -14.68
C LYS A 168 97.59 15.11 -15.49
N THR A 169 98.49 16.08 -15.63
CA THR A 169 99.74 15.91 -16.39
C THR A 169 100.92 15.49 -15.51
N CYS A 170 102.02 15.00 -16.11
CA CYS A 170 103.26 14.73 -15.37
C CYS A 170 103.82 15.96 -14.66
N ALA A 171 103.63 17.17 -15.22
CA ALA A 171 104.06 18.42 -14.59
C ALA A 171 103.27 18.70 -13.30
N ASP A 172 101.96 18.40 -13.29
CA ASP A 172 101.12 18.53 -12.10
C ASP A 172 101.52 17.56 -10.98
N ALA A 173 101.98 16.36 -11.33
CA ALA A 173 102.46 15.38 -10.35
C ALA A 173 103.76 15.83 -9.66
N VAL A 174 104.69 16.42 -10.41
CA VAL A 174 105.94 16.97 -9.85
C VAL A 174 105.66 18.20 -8.99
N ALA A 175 104.79 19.10 -9.44
CA ALA A 175 104.40 20.29 -8.68
C ALA A 175 103.69 19.96 -7.35
N GLN A 176 102.99 18.82 -7.27
CA GLN A 176 102.31 18.38 -6.06
C GLN A 176 103.27 17.85 -4.97
N ILE A 177 104.46 17.37 -5.33
CA ILE A 177 105.48 16.82 -4.42
C ILE A 177 106.43 17.91 -3.91
N GLU A 178 106.37 19.12 -4.47
CA GLU A 178 107.34 20.18 -4.24
C GLU A 178 107.33 20.67 -2.77
N PRO A 179 108.45 20.51 -2.02
CA PRO A 179 108.47 20.70 -0.57
C PRO A 179 108.63 22.16 -0.13
N PHE A 180 108.92 23.09 -1.06
CA PHE A 180 109.25 24.48 -0.72
C PHE A 180 108.03 25.40 -0.67
N THR A 181 107.12 25.32 -1.64
CA THR A 181 105.94 26.20 -1.69
C THR A 181 104.66 25.54 -1.17
N GLY A 182 104.50 24.22 -1.36
CA GLY A 182 103.32 23.46 -0.90
C GLY A 182 101.97 23.89 -1.50
N LEU A 183 101.96 24.90 -2.39
CA LEU A 183 100.74 25.52 -2.90
C LEU A 183 99.84 24.52 -3.65
N LYS A 184 100.45 23.67 -4.49
CA LYS A 184 99.70 22.69 -5.28
C LYS A 184 99.08 21.58 -4.43
N ARG A 185 99.68 21.25 -3.28
CA ARG A 185 99.12 20.29 -2.32
C ARG A 185 97.83 20.83 -1.70
N VAL A 186 97.86 22.07 -1.20
CA VAL A 186 96.69 22.73 -0.60
C VAL A 186 95.56 22.90 -1.63
N GLU A 187 95.90 23.23 -2.88
CA GLU A 187 94.92 23.32 -3.97
C GLU A 187 94.17 21.99 -4.18
N VAL A 188 94.88 20.86 -4.13
CA VAL A 188 94.28 19.52 -4.28
C VAL A 188 93.46 19.12 -3.04
N GLU A 189 93.94 19.45 -1.84
CA GLU A 189 93.19 19.23 -0.59
C GLU A 189 91.86 20.02 -0.59
N ASN A 190 91.89 21.30 -0.96
CA ASN A 190 90.69 22.13 -1.09
C ASN A 190 89.71 21.60 -2.16
N LEU A 191 90.24 21.08 -3.26
CA LEU A 191 89.42 20.47 -4.31
C LEU A 191 88.73 19.19 -3.82
N LEU A 192 89.46 18.33 -3.11
CA LEU A 192 88.92 17.11 -2.52
C LEU A 192 87.85 17.43 -1.46
N GLU A 193 88.10 18.44 -0.63
CA GLU A 193 87.13 18.90 0.36
C GLU A 193 85.87 19.47 -0.31
N THR A 194 86.02 20.28 -1.35
CA THR A 194 84.89 20.79 -2.14
C THR A 194 84.05 19.65 -2.73
N TRP A 195 84.68 18.59 -3.24
CA TRP A 195 83.95 17.43 -3.75
C TRP A 195 83.29 16.60 -2.65
N ARG A 196 83.94 16.43 -1.49
CA ARG A 196 83.34 15.78 -0.33
C ARG A 196 82.09 16.54 0.12
N ASP A 197 82.18 17.86 0.26
CA ASP A 197 81.07 18.70 0.70
C ASP A 197 79.91 18.67 -0.31
N ARG A 198 80.20 18.64 -1.61
CA ARG A 198 79.16 18.45 -2.66
C ARG A 198 78.52 17.06 -2.59
N LEU A 199 79.31 15.99 -2.43
CA LEU A 199 78.78 14.62 -2.29
C LEU A 199 77.88 14.50 -1.06
N ASP A 200 78.30 15.09 0.07
CA ASP A 200 77.52 15.08 1.31
C ASP A 200 76.24 15.92 1.18
N GLY A 201 76.29 17.05 0.47
CA GLY A 201 75.11 17.88 0.20
C GLY A 201 74.06 17.23 -0.71
N GLU A 202 74.48 16.37 -1.64
CA GLU A 202 73.56 15.64 -2.56
C GLU A 202 73.05 14.32 -1.99
N LYS A 203 73.54 13.91 -0.81
CA LYS A 203 73.13 12.66 -0.17
C LYS A 203 71.72 12.79 0.41
N ILE A 204 70.78 12.04 -0.15
CA ILE A 204 69.41 11.96 0.39
C ILE A 204 69.44 11.16 1.70
N GLY A 205 68.98 11.77 2.80
CA GLY A 205 68.80 11.09 4.08
C GLY A 205 67.66 10.07 4.02
N VAL A 206 67.79 8.95 4.75
CA VAL A 206 66.68 7.98 4.90
C VAL A 206 65.62 8.59 5.82
N PRO A 207 64.37 8.78 5.37
CA PRO A 207 63.31 9.12 6.31
C PRO A 207 63.09 7.91 7.23
N VAL A 208 63.24 8.11 8.54
CA VAL A 208 62.82 7.12 9.54
C VAL A 208 61.31 6.95 9.38
N SER A 209 60.91 5.87 8.71
CA SER A 209 59.52 5.45 8.61
C SER A 209 59.03 5.12 10.02
N ALA A 210 58.14 5.97 10.54
CA ALA A 210 57.42 5.73 11.78
C ALA A 210 56.75 4.35 11.72
N GLU A 211 57.06 3.51 12.70
CA GLU A 211 56.45 2.20 12.87
C GLU A 211 54.91 2.31 12.86
N PRO A 212 54.20 1.38 12.19
CA PRO A 212 52.76 1.28 12.32
C PRO A 212 52.45 0.77 13.73
N ASN A 213 51.93 1.67 14.56
CA ASN A 213 51.46 1.40 15.90
C ASN A 213 50.41 0.26 15.89
N GLY A 214 50.79 -0.88 16.49
CA GLY A 214 49.94 -1.88 17.13
C GLY A 214 48.62 -2.28 16.45
N ALA A 215 48.68 -3.11 15.42
CA ALA A 215 47.57 -4.00 15.08
C ALA A 215 47.74 -5.34 15.83
N SER A 216 47.19 -5.43 17.05
CA SER A 216 47.04 -6.69 17.78
C SER A 216 46.06 -7.60 17.04
N LEU A 217 46.56 -8.64 16.40
CA LEU A 217 45.76 -9.77 15.93
C LEU A 217 45.40 -10.66 17.14
N PRO A 218 44.12 -11.06 17.33
CA PRO A 218 43.77 -12.03 18.37
C PRO A 218 44.32 -13.41 17.99
N SER A 219 45.02 -14.04 18.94
CA SER A 219 45.50 -15.42 18.79
C SER A 219 44.31 -16.38 18.77
N SER A 220 44.13 -17.05 17.63
CA SER A 220 43.38 -18.29 17.55
C SER A 220 44.20 -19.38 18.24
N GLY A 221 43.81 -19.71 19.47
CA GLY A 221 44.31 -20.84 20.24
C GLY A 221 43.17 -21.81 20.52
N ARG A 222 43.22 -22.95 19.82
CA ARG A 222 42.70 -24.30 20.15
C ARG A 222 41.41 -24.42 20.97
#